data_AF-A0A1M6LDT5-F1
#
_entry.id   AF-A0A1M6LDT5-F1
#
_cell.length_a   1.000
_cell.length_b   1.000
_cell.length_c   1.000
_cell.angle_alpha   90.00
_cell.angle_beta   90.00
_cell.angle_gamma   90.00
#
_symmetry.space_group_name_H-M   'P 1'
#
loop_
_entity.id
_entity.type
_entity.pdbx_description
1 polymer ?
#
loop_
_entity_poly.entity_id
_entity_poly.type
_entity_poly.pdbx_seq_one_letter_code
_entity_poly.pdbx_strand_id
1 'polypeptide(L)'
;MYDPKSKKAEEFIDNDEILETLAYAEANKENIELIDSILEKARLRKGLTHREASVLLACPIEEKNEEMFALAKQIKKDFYGNRIVMFAPLYLSNYCINGCTYCPYHLKNKHIARKKLTQEEVRQEVIALQDLGHKRLAIESGEDPINNPIEYILECIKTIYSVHHKNGDIRRVNVNIAATTVENYRKLKDAGIGTYILFQETYHKESYEQLHPTGPKHDYAYHTEAMDRAMEGGIDDVGLGVLFGLDKYRYEFAGLLMHAEHLEAAQGVGPHTISVPRLCNADDIEKDTFTNGIDDDIFAKIVACIRIAVPYTGMIVSTRESQKSRERVLNLGISQVSGGSKTSVGGYAEPEPEEDNSAQFDVTDQRSLDEVVKWLMELGYIPSFCTACYREGRTGDRFMSLCKSGQIQNCCHPNALMTLKEYLMDYASPETKAIGDALIEKEAENVPNEKARAVVKENLRLIEQDNRRDFRF
;
A
#
# COMPACT_ATOMS: atom_id res chain seq x y z
N MET A 1 13.64 17.48 -21.36
CA MET A 1 13.89 18.47 -20.29
C MET A 1 12.83 18.20 -19.27
N TYR A 2 13.26 17.69 -18.13
CA TYR A 2 12.39 17.32 -17.03
C TYR A 2 11.48 18.48 -16.60
N ASP A 3 10.17 18.22 -16.57
CA ASP A 3 9.15 19.13 -16.07
C ASP A 3 8.18 18.38 -15.14
N PRO A 4 8.30 18.54 -13.80
CA PRO A 4 7.39 17.89 -12.86
C PRO A 4 5.94 18.39 -12.96
N LYS A 5 5.63 19.44 -13.72
CA LYS A 5 4.26 19.92 -13.94
C LYS A 5 3.67 19.49 -15.28
N SER A 6 4.45 18.82 -16.12
CA SER A 6 3.95 18.37 -17.41
C SER A 6 2.88 17.29 -17.23
N LYS A 7 1.92 17.27 -18.16
CA LYS A 7 0.93 16.19 -18.27
C LYS A 7 1.36 15.04 -19.18
N LYS A 8 2.58 15.08 -19.72
CA LYS A 8 3.10 14.03 -20.60
C LYS A 8 4.08 13.15 -19.85
N ALA A 9 3.86 11.84 -19.87
CA ALA A 9 4.66 10.85 -19.14
C ALA A 9 6.17 11.07 -19.27
N GLU A 10 6.66 11.25 -20.49
CA GLU A 10 8.09 11.34 -20.80
C GLU A 10 8.73 12.67 -20.36
N GLU A 11 7.93 13.67 -20.01
CA GLU A 11 8.44 14.96 -19.54
C GLU A 11 8.58 14.98 -18.00
N PHE A 12 7.71 14.28 -17.26
CA PHE A 12 7.81 14.17 -15.80
C PHE A 12 8.47 12.86 -15.31
N ILE A 13 8.62 11.87 -16.18
CA ILE A 13 9.53 10.71 -16.04
C ILE A 13 10.53 10.79 -17.20
N ASP A 14 11.35 11.84 -17.18
CA ASP A 14 12.37 12.10 -18.19
C ASP A 14 13.54 11.12 -18.00
N ASN A 15 13.81 10.30 -19.03
CA ASN A 15 14.85 9.27 -18.97
C ASN A 15 16.24 9.85 -18.77
N ASP A 16 16.55 10.98 -19.43
CA ASP A 16 17.88 11.59 -19.35
C ASP A 16 18.10 12.15 -17.95
N GLU A 17 17.08 12.76 -17.33
CA GLU A 17 17.12 13.18 -15.93
C GLU A 17 17.38 12.00 -14.97
N ILE A 18 16.73 10.85 -15.17
CA ILE A 18 17.00 9.65 -14.36
C ILE A 18 18.45 9.21 -14.54
N LEU A 19 18.95 9.11 -15.78
CA LEU A 19 20.32 8.68 -16.05
C LEU A 19 21.36 9.65 -15.46
N GLU A 20 21.13 10.96 -15.57
CA GLU A 20 21.95 11.99 -14.93
C GLU A 20 21.91 11.87 -13.41
N THR A 21 20.74 11.62 -12.82
CA THR A 21 20.57 11.38 -11.40
C THR A 21 21.32 10.14 -10.92
N LEU A 22 21.28 9.04 -11.68
CA LEU A 22 22.03 7.82 -11.35
C LEU A 22 23.53 8.03 -11.45
N ALA A 23 24.00 8.75 -12.48
CA ALA A 23 25.41 9.10 -12.63
C ALA A 23 25.89 10.01 -11.49
N TYR A 24 25.07 10.99 -11.10
CA TYR A 24 25.34 11.88 -9.96
C TYR A 24 25.41 11.10 -8.64
N ALA A 25 24.46 10.19 -8.42
CA ALA A 25 24.44 9.33 -7.24
C ALA A 25 25.67 8.43 -7.16
N GLU A 26 26.05 7.79 -8.28
CA GLU A 26 27.22 6.93 -8.35
C GLU A 26 28.52 7.72 -8.10
N ALA A 27 28.65 8.92 -8.66
CA ALA A 27 29.81 9.80 -8.44
C ALA A 27 29.92 10.31 -6.99
N ASN A 28 28.81 10.37 -6.25
CA ASN A 28 28.76 10.89 -4.88
C ASN A 28 28.43 9.84 -3.82
N LYS A 29 28.39 8.55 -4.15
CA LYS A 29 27.98 7.48 -3.23
C LYS A 29 28.85 7.38 -1.97
N GLU A 30 30.09 7.88 -2.03
CA GLU A 30 31.04 7.94 -0.90
C GLU A 30 31.35 9.38 -0.46
N ASN A 31 30.65 10.38 -0.98
CA ASN A 31 30.83 11.78 -0.61
C ASN A 31 30.15 12.05 0.74
N ILE A 32 30.87 11.82 1.84
CA ILE A 32 30.36 11.94 3.21
C ILE A 32 29.78 13.32 3.49
N GLU A 33 30.44 14.40 3.07
CA GLU A 33 29.97 15.77 3.30
C GLU A 33 28.60 16.01 2.63
N LEU A 34 28.42 15.54 1.39
CA LEU A 34 27.15 15.63 0.70
C LEU A 34 26.08 14.77 1.39
N ILE A 35 26.41 13.50 1.71
CA ILE A 35 25.49 12.58 2.37
C ILE A 35 24.99 13.18 3.69
N ASP A 36 25.89 13.73 4.50
CA ASP A 36 25.56 14.38 5.77
C ASP A 36 24.63 15.56 5.56
N SER A 37 24.91 16.40 4.56
CA SER A 37 24.02 17.53 4.23
C SER A 37 22.61 17.08 3.81
N ILE A 38 22.50 15.98 3.05
CA ILE A 38 21.22 15.40 2.63
C ILE A 38 20.47 14.84 3.85
N LEU A 39 21.17 14.14 4.74
CA LEU A 39 20.58 13.60 5.97
C LEU A 39 20.13 14.73 6.91
N GLU A 40 20.89 15.83 7.03
CA GLU A 40 20.48 17.01 7.83
C GLU A 40 19.23 17.67 7.25
N LYS A 41 19.14 17.78 5.92
CA LYS A 41 17.90 18.23 5.25
C LYS A 41 16.73 17.29 5.56
N ALA A 42 16.95 15.97 5.47
CA ALA A 42 15.92 14.98 5.73
C ALA A 42 15.43 14.98 7.19
N ARG A 43 16.30 15.31 8.16
CA ARG A 43 15.92 15.54 9.56
C ARG A 43 14.93 16.71 9.73
N LEU A 44 14.66 17.52 8.72
CA LEU A 44 13.57 18.50 8.79
C LEU A 44 12.19 17.90 8.46
N ARG A 45 12.13 16.64 8.01
CA ARG A 45 10.90 15.93 7.60
C ARG A 45 10.13 16.66 6.51
N LYS A 46 10.83 17.36 5.61
CA LYS A 46 10.23 18.08 4.47
C LYS A 46 10.43 17.38 3.13
N GLY A 47 10.88 16.14 3.18
CA GLY A 47 11.18 15.33 2.00
C GLY A 47 12.52 15.63 1.36
N LEU A 48 12.88 14.79 0.40
CA LEU A 48 14.08 14.90 -0.43
C LEU A 48 13.67 14.81 -1.90
N THR A 49 14.51 15.39 -2.76
CA THR A 49 14.37 15.19 -4.20
C THR A 49 14.76 13.77 -4.61
N HIS A 50 14.28 13.32 -5.77
CA HIS A 50 14.67 12.05 -6.38
C HIS A 50 16.19 11.92 -6.52
N ARG A 51 16.88 13.03 -6.85
CA ARG A 51 18.36 13.06 -6.99
C ARG A 51 19.08 12.90 -5.65
N GLU A 52 18.67 13.63 -4.62
CA GLU A 52 19.25 13.50 -3.27
C GLU A 52 18.99 12.11 -2.68
N ALA A 53 17.77 11.60 -2.80
CA ALA A 53 17.42 10.28 -2.30
C ALA A 53 18.17 9.17 -3.05
N SER A 54 18.47 9.35 -4.34
CA SER A 54 19.29 8.41 -5.12
C SER A 54 20.73 8.33 -4.63
N VAL A 55 21.31 9.43 -4.15
CA VAL A 55 22.64 9.43 -3.49
C VAL A 55 22.61 8.56 -2.24
N LEU A 56 21.59 8.73 -1.39
CA LEU A 56 21.40 7.92 -0.19
C LEU A 56 21.27 6.43 -0.52
N LEU A 57 20.47 6.09 -1.53
CA LEU A 57 20.32 4.70 -1.97
C LEU A 57 21.63 4.11 -2.50
N ALA A 58 22.44 4.88 -3.23
CA ALA A 58 23.71 4.41 -3.79
C ALA A 58 24.82 4.24 -2.74
N CYS A 59 24.71 4.88 -1.57
CA CYS A 59 25.77 4.91 -0.56
C CYS A 59 26.18 3.51 -0.03
N PRO A 60 27.45 3.08 -0.15
CA PRO A 60 27.89 1.79 0.36
C PRO A 60 28.41 1.85 1.81
N ILE A 61 28.48 3.04 2.42
CA ILE A 61 29.08 3.25 3.74
C ILE A 61 28.12 2.75 4.83
N GLU A 62 28.52 1.70 5.55
CA GLU A 62 27.65 1.03 6.53
C GLU A 62 27.18 1.95 7.66
N GLU A 63 28.06 2.77 8.24
CA GLU A 63 27.69 3.74 9.28
C GLU A 63 26.61 4.72 8.80
N LYS A 64 26.66 5.13 7.52
CA LYS A 64 25.64 5.99 6.92
C LYS A 64 24.35 5.23 6.63
N ASN A 65 24.42 3.95 6.28
CA ASN A 65 23.24 3.08 6.17
C ASN A 65 22.54 2.92 7.53
N GLU A 66 23.28 2.73 8.62
CA GLU A 66 22.74 2.69 9.97
C GLU A 66 22.08 4.02 10.36
N GLU A 67 22.71 5.15 10.04
CA GLU A 67 22.16 6.49 10.24
C GLU A 67 20.85 6.69 9.46
N MET A 68 20.79 6.25 8.20
CA MET A 68 19.58 6.25 7.38
C MET A 68 18.47 5.39 8.00
N PHE A 69 18.78 4.18 8.46
CA PHE A 69 17.78 3.32 9.11
C PHE A 69 17.25 3.92 10.40
N ALA A 70 18.12 4.53 11.22
CA ALA A 70 17.71 5.23 12.44
C ALA A 70 16.81 6.44 12.12
N LEU A 71 17.16 7.23 11.10
CA LEU A 71 16.37 8.37 10.66
C LEU A 71 15.00 7.94 10.13
N ALA A 72 14.95 6.91 9.26
CA ALA A 72 13.71 6.39 8.71
C ALA A 72 12.76 5.87 9.81
N LYS A 73 13.30 5.15 10.80
CA LYS A 73 12.58 4.71 12.00
C LYS A 73 12.03 5.88 12.81
N GLN A 74 12.81 6.94 12.99
CA GLN A 74 12.36 8.13 13.71
C GLN A 74 11.25 8.86 12.94
N ILE A 75 11.39 9.07 11.63
CA ILE A 75 10.36 9.67 10.79
C ILE A 75 9.06 8.85 10.83
N LYS A 76 9.17 7.52 10.74
CA LYS A 76 8.02 6.63 10.92
C LYS A 76 7.34 6.87 12.26
N LYS A 77 8.11 6.93 13.35
CA LYS A 77 7.59 7.18 14.70
C LYS A 77 6.93 8.55 14.82
N ASP A 78 7.50 9.59 14.19
CA ASP A 78 6.99 10.97 14.25
C ASP A 78 5.60 11.12 13.60
N PHE A 79 5.30 10.38 12.52
CA PHE A 79 3.99 10.50 11.82
C PHE A 79 3.04 9.33 12.08
N TYR A 80 3.56 8.11 12.10
CA TYR A 80 2.78 6.87 12.19
C TYR A 80 2.82 6.23 13.58
N GLY A 81 3.78 6.61 14.42
CA GLY A 81 4.01 5.97 15.71
C GLY A 81 4.28 4.47 15.54
N ASN A 82 3.79 3.69 16.50
CA ASN A 82 3.80 2.23 16.46
C ASN A 82 2.52 1.65 15.81
N ARG A 83 1.71 2.46 15.12
CA ARG A 83 0.51 1.95 14.45
C ARG A 83 0.86 1.26 13.13
N ILE A 84 0.13 0.18 12.84
CA ILE A 84 0.18 -0.54 11.56
C ILE A 84 -1.25 -0.80 11.10
N VAL A 85 -1.64 -0.24 9.95
CA VAL A 85 -2.99 -0.39 9.41
C VAL A 85 -3.12 -1.74 8.69
N MET A 86 -4.18 -2.48 9.01
CA MET A 86 -4.46 -3.81 8.46
C MET A 86 -5.48 -3.72 7.32
N PHE A 87 -5.26 -4.48 6.25
CA PHE A 87 -6.22 -4.67 5.16
C PHE A 87 -6.10 -6.08 4.57
N ALA A 88 -6.99 -6.44 3.65
CA ALA A 88 -6.88 -7.64 2.82
C ALA A 88 -7.13 -7.31 1.35
N PRO A 89 -6.43 -7.94 0.40
CA PRO A 89 -6.80 -7.89 -1.00
C PRO A 89 -8.05 -8.76 -1.23
N LEU A 90 -8.94 -8.36 -2.14
CA LEU A 90 -10.07 -9.15 -2.62
C LEU A 90 -10.00 -9.24 -4.14
N TYR A 91 -9.64 -10.41 -4.64
CA TYR A 91 -9.54 -10.69 -6.07
C TYR A 91 -10.93 -10.99 -6.64
N LEU A 92 -11.45 -10.09 -7.48
CA LEU A 92 -12.79 -10.20 -8.04
C LEU A 92 -12.84 -11.01 -9.33
N SER A 93 -11.77 -10.94 -10.13
CA SER A 93 -11.69 -11.59 -11.43
C SER A 93 -10.26 -11.64 -11.92
N ASN A 94 -9.87 -12.77 -12.51
CA ASN A 94 -8.57 -12.94 -13.16
C ASN A 94 -8.65 -13.00 -14.69
N TYR A 95 -9.79 -12.64 -15.28
CA TYR A 95 -9.88 -12.39 -16.72
C TYR A 95 -9.00 -11.19 -17.08
N CYS A 96 -8.08 -11.38 -18.02
CA CYS A 96 -7.14 -10.35 -18.42
C CYS A 96 -6.71 -10.54 -19.89
N ILE A 97 -6.72 -9.46 -20.66
CA ILE A 97 -6.34 -9.46 -22.08
C ILE A 97 -4.87 -9.05 -22.32
N ASN A 98 -4.15 -8.66 -21.27
CA ASN A 98 -2.76 -8.25 -21.36
C ASN A 98 -1.79 -9.44 -21.42
N GLY A 99 -0.61 -9.19 -21.99
CA GLY A 99 0.48 -10.16 -22.10
C GLY A 99 1.63 -9.98 -21.11
N CYS A 100 1.39 -9.44 -19.91
CA CYS A 100 2.45 -9.13 -18.93
C CYS A 100 3.33 -10.36 -18.65
N THR A 101 4.63 -10.28 -18.89
CA THR A 101 5.55 -11.45 -18.83
C THR A 101 5.82 -11.98 -17.42
N TYR A 102 5.36 -11.28 -16.40
CA TYR A 102 5.63 -11.54 -14.99
C TYR A 102 4.36 -11.85 -14.18
N CYS A 103 3.20 -11.99 -14.84
CA CYS A 103 1.92 -12.17 -14.18
C CYS A 103 1.20 -13.41 -14.73
N PRO A 104 0.76 -14.35 -13.86
CA PRO A 104 0.10 -15.58 -14.31
C PRO A 104 -1.24 -15.28 -15.01
N TYR A 105 -1.84 -14.12 -14.75
CA TYR A 105 -3.11 -13.74 -15.37
C TYR A 105 -2.95 -13.36 -16.83
N HIS A 106 -1.74 -13.33 -17.39
CA HIS A 106 -1.54 -12.95 -18.78
C HIS A 106 -2.35 -13.84 -19.75
N LEU A 107 -2.77 -13.28 -20.89
CA LEU A 107 -3.72 -13.90 -21.81
C LEU A 107 -3.26 -15.27 -22.35
N LYS A 108 -1.94 -15.49 -22.45
CA LYS A 108 -1.34 -16.74 -22.95
C LYS A 108 -1.40 -17.90 -21.95
N ASN A 109 -1.54 -17.63 -20.65
CA ASN A 109 -1.56 -18.68 -19.62
C ASN A 109 -2.91 -19.39 -19.74
N LYS A 110 -2.86 -20.70 -20.05
CA LYS A 110 -4.01 -21.62 -20.14
C LYS A 110 -4.02 -22.67 -19.02
N HIS A 111 -3.04 -22.64 -18.12
CA HIS A 111 -2.93 -23.51 -16.95
C HIS A 111 -3.79 -22.96 -15.81
N ILE A 112 -3.75 -21.65 -15.58
CA ILE A 112 -4.53 -21.01 -14.52
C ILE A 112 -6.04 -20.96 -14.82
N ALA A 113 -6.87 -21.29 -13.81
CA ALA A 113 -8.32 -21.31 -13.95
C ALA A 113 -8.88 -19.88 -14.06
N ARG A 114 -9.70 -19.59 -15.09
CA ARG A 114 -10.31 -18.26 -15.28
C ARG A 114 -11.62 -18.12 -14.51
N LYS A 115 -11.62 -17.23 -13.53
CA LYS A 115 -12.71 -17.03 -12.57
C LYS A 115 -13.09 -15.55 -12.49
N LYS A 116 -14.39 -15.32 -12.28
CA LYS A 116 -14.99 -14.01 -12.01
C LYS A 116 -16.10 -14.25 -11.00
N LEU A 117 -16.09 -13.51 -9.90
CA LEU A 117 -17.12 -13.63 -8.88
C LEU A 117 -18.46 -13.06 -9.39
N THR A 118 -19.52 -13.75 -9.05
CA THR A 118 -20.89 -13.23 -9.06
C THR A 118 -21.12 -12.31 -7.86
N GLN A 119 -22.16 -11.48 -7.89
CA GLN A 119 -22.47 -10.62 -6.74
C GLN A 119 -22.77 -11.40 -5.45
N GLU A 120 -23.29 -12.62 -5.57
CA GLU A 120 -23.50 -13.47 -4.40
C GLU A 120 -22.19 -14.02 -3.86
N GLU A 121 -21.26 -14.45 -4.71
CA GLU A 121 -19.92 -14.85 -4.28
C GLU A 121 -19.16 -13.66 -3.67
N VAL A 122 -19.26 -12.45 -4.23
CA VAL A 122 -18.71 -11.23 -3.62
C VAL A 122 -19.29 -11.02 -2.22
N ARG A 123 -20.60 -11.22 -2.02
CA ARG A 123 -21.21 -11.15 -0.69
C ARG A 123 -20.60 -12.18 0.26
N GLN A 124 -20.45 -13.43 -0.16
CA GLN A 124 -19.87 -14.49 0.67
C GLN A 124 -18.41 -14.20 1.03
N GLU A 125 -17.59 -13.75 0.08
CA GLU A 125 -16.22 -13.33 0.33
C GLU A 125 -16.14 -12.19 1.35
N VAL A 126 -17.03 -11.20 1.24
CA VAL A 126 -17.08 -10.07 2.18
C VAL A 126 -17.53 -10.52 3.57
N ILE A 127 -18.49 -11.44 3.68
CA ILE A 127 -18.88 -12.05 4.95
C ILE A 127 -17.68 -12.76 5.59
N ALA A 128 -16.95 -13.58 4.82
CA ALA A 128 -15.77 -14.28 5.30
C ALA A 128 -14.69 -13.31 5.79
N LEU A 129 -14.40 -12.25 5.02
CA LEU A 129 -13.46 -11.19 5.40
C LEU A 129 -13.90 -10.42 6.66
N GLN A 130 -15.21 -10.17 6.81
CA GLN A 130 -15.77 -9.54 8.01
C GLN A 130 -15.66 -10.46 9.24
N ASP A 131 -15.87 -11.77 9.07
CA ASP A 131 -15.71 -12.80 10.11
C ASP A 131 -14.25 -12.99 10.53
N LEU A 132 -13.28 -12.76 9.64
CA LEU A 132 -11.87 -12.65 10.02
C LEU A 132 -11.59 -11.39 10.84
N GLY A 133 -12.40 -10.34 10.68
CA GLY A 133 -12.29 -9.08 11.41
C GLY A 133 -11.85 -7.89 10.56
N HIS A 134 -11.64 -8.06 9.25
CA HIS A 134 -11.27 -6.98 8.36
C HIS A 134 -12.33 -5.88 8.30
N LYS A 135 -11.86 -4.64 8.11
CA LYS A 135 -12.67 -3.43 7.90
C LYS A 135 -12.22 -2.63 6.67
N ARG A 136 -11.14 -3.07 6.01
CA ARG A 136 -10.48 -2.40 4.89
C ARG A 136 -10.12 -3.43 3.84
N LEU A 137 -10.54 -3.19 2.60
CA LEU A 137 -10.21 -4.05 1.47
C LEU A 137 -9.47 -3.29 0.38
N ALA A 138 -8.69 -4.00 -0.41
CA ALA A 138 -8.19 -3.56 -1.70
C ALA A 138 -8.74 -4.52 -2.77
N ILE A 139 -9.61 -4.02 -3.65
CA ILE A 139 -10.10 -4.80 -4.78
C ILE A 139 -8.97 -4.98 -5.79
N GLU A 140 -8.81 -6.20 -6.28
CA GLU A 140 -7.87 -6.57 -7.34
C GLU A 140 -8.67 -7.20 -8.50
N SER A 141 -8.47 -6.76 -9.74
CA SER A 141 -9.12 -7.37 -10.91
C SER A 141 -8.26 -7.25 -12.16
N GLY A 142 -8.21 -8.31 -12.97
CA GLY A 142 -7.58 -8.28 -14.30
C GLY A 142 -8.28 -7.33 -15.27
N GLU A 143 -7.57 -6.90 -16.31
CA GLU A 143 -8.08 -5.98 -17.33
C GLU A 143 -8.75 -6.76 -18.46
N ASP A 144 -10.08 -6.74 -18.52
CA ASP A 144 -10.86 -7.31 -19.61
C ASP A 144 -12.15 -6.49 -19.78
N PRO A 145 -12.29 -5.68 -20.84
CA PRO A 145 -13.47 -4.83 -21.03
C PRO A 145 -14.80 -5.59 -21.22
N ILE A 146 -14.75 -6.88 -21.57
CA ILE A 146 -15.94 -7.72 -21.76
C ILE A 146 -16.33 -8.39 -20.44
N ASN A 147 -15.36 -9.02 -19.78
CA ASN A 147 -15.61 -9.78 -18.56
C ASN A 147 -15.63 -8.88 -17.31
N ASN A 148 -14.79 -7.85 -17.27
CA ASN A 148 -14.59 -6.94 -16.15
C ASN A 148 -14.84 -5.48 -16.55
N PRO A 149 -16.01 -5.13 -17.14
CA PRO A 149 -16.33 -3.74 -17.43
C PRO A 149 -16.40 -2.93 -16.14
N ILE A 150 -16.25 -1.60 -16.22
CA ILE A 150 -16.28 -0.73 -15.04
C ILE A 150 -17.57 -0.91 -14.24
N GLU A 151 -18.70 -1.17 -14.90
CA GLU A 151 -20.00 -1.41 -14.28
C GLU A 151 -19.97 -2.61 -13.32
N TYR A 152 -19.23 -3.68 -13.66
CA TYR A 152 -19.04 -4.82 -12.76
C TYR A 152 -18.28 -4.42 -11.49
N ILE A 153 -17.20 -3.65 -11.64
CA ILE A 153 -16.40 -3.16 -10.50
C ILE A 153 -17.25 -2.27 -9.59
N LEU A 154 -18.06 -1.37 -10.16
CA LEU A 154 -18.97 -0.50 -9.41
C LEU A 154 -20.06 -1.29 -8.68
N GLU A 155 -20.61 -2.33 -9.32
CA GLU A 155 -21.57 -3.23 -8.69
C GLU A 155 -20.95 -3.99 -7.52
N CYS A 156 -19.72 -4.50 -7.66
CA CYS A 156 -19.00 -5.15 -6.57
C CYS A 156 -18.72 -4.20 -5.41
N ILE A 157 -18.28 -2.95 -5.67
CA ILE A 157 -18.09 -1.93 -4.61
C ILE A 157 -19.39 -1.69 -3.85
N LYS A 158 -20.51 -1.55 -4.57
CA LYS A 158 -21.84 -1.39 -3.97
C LYS A 158 -22.21 -2.61 -3.12
N THR A 159 -21.98 -3.82 -3.62
CA THR A 159 -22.22 -5.05 -2.86
C THR A 159 -21.38 -5.07 -1.59
N ILE A 160 -20.08 -4.83 -1.68
CA ILE A 160 -19.13 -4.82 -0.54
C ILE A 160 -19.60 -3.86 0.56
N TYR A 161 -19.98 -2.63 0.23
CA TYR A 161 -20.46 -1.66 1.22
C TYR A 161 -21.85 -1.98 1.76
N SER A 162 -22.66 -2.79 1.06
CA SER A 162 -24.01 -3.19 1.51
C SER A 162 -24.02 -4.38 2.47
N VAL A 163 -22.90 -5.12 2.57
CA VAL A 163 -22.82 -6.28 3.47
C VAL A 163 -22.55 -5.81 4.89
N HIS A 164 -23.52 -6.08 5.76
CA HIS A 164 -23.42 -5.92 7.21
C HIS A 164 -23.55 -7.31 7.84
N HIS A 165 -22.49 -7.82 8.47
CA HIS A 165 -22.48 -9.15 9.07
C HIS A 165 -21.98 -9.12 10.52
N LYS A 166 -22.87 -9.46 11.47
CA LYS A 166 -22.60 -9.36 12.92
C LYS A 166 -22.15 -7.95 13.29
N ASN A 167 -20.98 -7.79 13.90
CA ASN A 167 -20.34 -6.50 14.19
C ASN A 167 -19.35 -6.05 13.07
N GLY A 168 -19.29 -6.80 11.96
CA GLY A 168 -18.41 -6.59 10.83
C GLY A 168 -18.99 -5.64 9.78
N ASP A 169 -18.12 -4.77 9.27
CA ASP A 169 -18.41 -3.81 8.20
C ASP A 169 -17.14 -3.52 7.42
N ILE A 170 -17.21 -3.54 6.09
CA ILE A 170 -16.14 -2.95 5.28
C ILE A 170 -16.35 -1.45 5.20
N ARG A 171 -15.40 -0.70 5.77
CA ARG A 171 -15.51 0.75 5.99
C ARG A 171 -14.66 1.56 5.00
N ARG A 172 -13.80 0.91 4.22
CA ARG A 172 -13.00 1.51 3.14
C ARG A 172 -12.62 0.46 2.11
N VAL A 173 -12.91 0.75 0.84
CA VAL A 173 -12.52 -0.07 -0.31
C VAL A 173 -11.52 0.71 -1.17
N ASN A 174 -10.28 0.26 -1.20
CA ASN A 174 -9.31 0.70 -2.20
C ASN A 174 -9.51 -0.12 -3.49
N VAL A 175 -9.11 0.42 -4.63
CA VAL A 175 -9.30 -0.23 -5.94
C VAL A 175 -7.99 -0.27 -6.70
N ASN A 176 -7.58 -1.47 -7.09
CA ASN A 176 -6.46 -1.73 -7.98
C ASN A 176 -6.99 -2.40 -9.25
N ILE A 177 -7.17 -1.57 -10.29
CA ILE A 177 -7.55 -1.98 -11.64
C ILE A 177 -6.68 -1.21 -12.63
N ALA A 178 -6.55 -1.74 -13.84
CA ALA A 178 -5.75 -1.13 -14.90
C ALA A 178 -6.10 0.34 -15.19
N ALA A 179 -5.15 1.05 -15.82
CA ALA A 179 -5.30 2.43 -16.23
C ALA A 179 -6.57 2.62 -17.08
N THR A 180 -7.36 3.65 -16.75
CA THR A 180 -8.64 3.89 -17.45
C THR A 180 -8.89 5.37 -17.68
N THR A 181 -10.10 5.70 -18.13
CA THR A 181 -10.49 7.06 -18.51
C THR A 181 -10.88 7.90 -17.29
N VAL A 182 -10.79 9.23 -17.43
CA VAL A 182 -11.30 10.20 -16.44
C VAL A 182 -12.77 9.94 -16.08
N GLU A 183 -13.60 9.51 -17.04
CA GLU A 183 -15.00 9.15 -16.80
C GLU A 183 -15.13 7.97 -15.84
N ASN A 184 -14.36 6.91 -16.06
CA ASN A 184 -14.39 5.73 -15.19
C ASN A 184 -13.82 6.05 -13.79
N TYR A 185 -12.80 6.90 -13.71
CA TYR A 185 -12.31 7.40 -12.43
C TYR A 185 -13.35 8.24 -11.67
N ARG A 186 -14.13 9.07 -12.38
CA ARG A 186 -15.26 9.79 -11.78
C ARG A 186 -16.33 8.84 -11.24
N LYS A 187 -16.68 7.79 -12.00
CA LYS A 187 -17.60 6.74 -11.52
C LYS A 187 -17.06 6.06 -10.25
N LEU A 188 -15.76 5.77 -10.18
CA LEU A 188 -15.13 5.21 -8.98
C LEU A 188 -15.18 6.18 -7.79
N LYS A 189 -14.93 7.47 -8.02
CA LYS A 189 -15.07 8.51 -6.99
C LYS A 189 -16.50 8.55 -6.45
N ASP A 190 -17.49 8.56 -7.34
CA ASP A 190 -18.92 8.57 -7.00
C ASP A 190 -19.34 7.30 -6.23
N ALA A 191 -18.70 6.16 -6.50
CA ALA A 191 -18.89 4.91 -5.76
C ALA A 191 -18.25 4.90 -4.37
N GLY A 192 -17.52 5.95 -3.97
CA GLY A 192 -16.96 6.08 -2.64
C GLY A 192 -15.74 5.17 -2.41
N ILE A 193 -14.83 5.07 -3.38
CA ILE A 193 -13.55 4.40 -3.15
C ILE A 193 -12.69 5.19 -2.14
N GLY A 194 -11.80 4.48 -1.46
CA GLY A 194 -10.74 5.05 -0.63
C GLY A 194 -9.58 5.54 -1.48
N THR A 195 -8.67 4.63 -1.84
CA THR A 195 -7.50 4.92 -2.67
C THR A 195 -7.59 4.20 -4.00
N TYR A 196 -7.32 4.90 -5.11
CA TYR A 196 -7.02 4.24 -6.39
C TYR A 196 -5.55 3.86 -6.43
N ILE A 197 -5.25 2.58 -6.62
CA ILE A 197 -3.90 2.04 -6.63
C ILE A 197 -3.60 1.60 -8.05
N LEU A 198 -2.44 1.99 -8.57
CA LEU A 198 -1.92 1.51 -9.83
C LEU A 198 -0.41 1.45 -9.72
N PHE A 199 0.15 0.26 -9.91
CA PHE A 199 1.59 0.10 -9.98
C PHE A 199 2.03 0.49 -11.39
N GLN A 200 3.07 1.32 -11.47
CA GLN A 200 3.74 1.59 -12.73
C GLN A 200 4.46 0.31 -13.22
N GLU A 201 4.75 -0.62 -12.31
CA GLU A 201 5.52 -1.85 -12.54
C GLU A 201 7.00 -1.55 -12.78
N THR A 202 7.30 -0.86 -13.88
CA THR A 202 8.61 -0.31 -14.22
C THR A 202 8.47 1.04 -14.93
N TYR A 203 9.26 2.02 -14.50
CA TYR A 203 9.37 3.35 -15.08
C TYR A 203 10.29 3.38 -16.31
N HIS A 204 11.13 2.37 -16.53
CA HIS A 204 12.00 2.31 -17.70
C HIS A 204 11.19 1.94 -18.95
N LYS A 205 10.89 2.93 -19.80
CA LYS A 205 9.96 2.79 -20.94
C LYS A 205 10.25 1.58 -21.84
N GLU A 206 11.50 1.41 -22.28
CA GLU A 206 11.84 0.30 -23.18
C GLU A 206 11.60 -1.07 -22.53
N SER A 207 11.88 -1.19 -21.24
CA SER A 207 11.62 -2.43 -20.49
C SER A 207 10.12 -2.62 -20.25
N TYR A 208 9.40 -1.54 -19.97
CA TYR A 208 7.95 -1.57 -19.81
C TYR A 208 7.29 -2.15 -21.07
N GLU A 209 7.63 -1.66 -22.26
CA GLU A 209 7.06 -2.14 -23.52
C GLU A 209 7.39 -3.61 -23.79
N GLN A 210 8.60 -4.06 -23.41
CA GLN A 210 9.03 -5.47 -23.52
C GLN A 210 8.29 -6.38 -22.52
N LEU A 211 8.09 -5.92 -21.29
CA LEU A 211 7.39 -6.66 -20.23
C LEU A 211 5.87 -6.67 -20.44
N HIS A 212 5.34 -5.75 -21.25
CA HIS A 212 3.92 -5.64 -21.62
C HIS A 212 3.72 -5.73 -23.14
N PRO A 213 4.07 -6.85 -23.79
CA PRO A 213 4.14 -6.94 -25.26
C PRO A 213 2.79 -6.85 -25.99
N THR A 214 1.66 -7.03 -25.29
CA THR A 214 0.32 -7.06 -25.90
C THR A 214 -0.74 -6.59 -24.90
N GLY A 215 -1.85 -6.07 -25.44
CA GLY A 215 -2.99 -5.56 -24.68
C GLY A 215 -2.90 -4.05 -24.42
N PRO A 216 -3.95 -3.43 -23.82
CA PRO A 216 -3.97 -1.99 -23.55
C PRO A 216 -2.83 -1.52 -22.65
N LYS A 217 -2.36 -2.37 -21.73
CA LYS A 217 -1.26 -2.05 -20.81
C LYS A 217 0.08 -1.82 -21.53
N HIS A 218 0.22 -2.15 -22.82
CA HIS A 218 1.45 -1.88 -23.58
C HIS A 218 1.80 -0.39 -23.68
N ASP A 219 0.79 0.49 -23.72
CA ASP A 219 1.00 1.93 -23.84
C ASP A 219 1.56 2.52 -22.54
N TYR A 220 2.88 2.72 -22.51
CA TYR A 220 3.60 3.30 -21.38
C TYR A 220 3.02 4.65 -20.97
N ALA A 221 2.83 5.57 -21.93
CA ALA A 221 2.40 6.93 -21.61
C ALA A 221 0.99 6.92 -21.03
N TYR A 222 0.07 6.16 -21.63
CA TYR A 222 -1.28 6.02 -21.11
C TYR A 222 -1.28 5.44 -19.70
N HIS A 223 -0.43 4.46 -19.40
CA HIS A 223 -0.34 3.87 -18.06
C HIS A 223 0.26 4.84 -17.03
N THR A 224 1.33 5.53 -17.37
CA THR A 224 2.03 6.48 -16.48
C THR A 224 1.17 7.72 -16.17
N GLU A 225 0.43 8.24 -17.14
CA GLU A 225 -0.49 9.40 -16.98
C GLU A 225 -1.81 9.03 -16.28
N ALA A 226 -2.00 7.79 -15.85
CA ALA A 226 -3.26 7.33 -15.27
C ALA A 226 -3.59 8.02 -13.94
N MET A 227 -2.58 8.40 -13.16
CA MET A 227 -2.79 9.10 -11.88
C MET A 227 -3.30 10.53 -12.08
N ASP A 228 -2.81 11.24 -13.10
CA ASP A 228 -3.39 12.53 -13.52
C ASP A 228 -4.86 12.39 -13.89
N ARG A 229 -5.20 11.37 -14.69
CA ARG A 229 -6.59 11.11 -15.07
C ARG A 229 -7.45 10.73 -13.87
N ALA A 230 -6.91 10.01 -12.89
CA ALA A 230 -7.61 9.68 -11.65
C ALA A 230 -7.90 10.94 -10.81
N MET A 231 -6.92 11.82 -10.65
CA MET A 231 -7.08 13.10 -9.96
C MET A 231 -8.01 14.06 -10.70
N GLU A 232 -7.96 14.11 -12.04
CA GLU A 232 -8.93 14.83 -12.86
C GLU A 232 -10.36 14.26 -12.72
N GLY A 233 -10.46 12.94 -12.49
CA GLY A 233 -11.71 12.26 -12.13
C GLY A 233 -12.22 12.58 -10.72
N GLY A 234 -11.45 13.30 -9.90
CA GLY A 234 -11.78 13.70 -8.53
C GLY A 234 -11.27 12.74 -7.45
N ILE A 235 -10.47 11.73 -7.81
CA ILE A 235 -9.84 10.82 -6.83
C ILE A 235 -8.59 11.51 -6.25
N ASP A 236 -8.64 11.87 -4.98
CA ASP A 236 -7.62 12.64 -4.27
C ASP A 236 -6.62 11.77 -3.49
N ASP A 237 -6.99 10.54 -3.17
CA ASP A 237 -6.09 9.53 -2.61
C ASP A 237 -5.66 8.55 -3.73
N VAL A 238 -4.43 8.66 -4.22
CA VAL A 238 -3.83 7.70 -5.16
C VAL A 238 -2.67 6.93 -4.55
N GLY A 239 -2.40 5.72 -5.06
CA GLY A 239 -1.36 4.82 -4.58
C GLY A 239 -0.42 4.40 -5.71
N LEU A 240 0.84 4.81 -5.64
CA LEU A 240 1.88 4.38 -6.59
C LEU A 240 2.44 3.01 -6.19
N GLY A 241 3.15 2.36 -7.11
CA GLY A 241 3.97 1.20 -6.80
C GLY A 241 4.89 0.79 -7.93
N VAL A 242 5.93 0.04 -7.57
CA VAL A 242 6.92 -0.56 -8.47
C VAL A 242 7.01 -2.05 -8.12
N LEU A 243 7.06 -2.92 -9.13
CA LEU A 243 7.34 -4.33 -8.91
C LEU A 243 8.86 -4.56 -8.94
N PHE A 244 9.48 -4.46 -7.76
CA PHE A 244 10.93 -4.62 -7.64
C PHE A 244 11.34 -6.06 -8.01
N GLY A 245 12.37 -6.17 -8.86
CA GLY A 245 12.80 -7.44 -9.43
C GLY A 245 12.59 -7.55 -10.93
N LEU A 246 11.72 -6.72 -11.52
CA LEU A 246 11.55 -6.66 -12.97
C LEU A 246 12.73 -5.99 -13.68
N ASP A 247 13.12 -4.81 -13.19
CA ASP A 247 14.17 -3.97 -13.79
C ASP A 247 15.09 -3.33 -12.73
N LYS A 248 16.02 -2.48 -13.18
CA LYS A 248 17.06 -1.79 -12.42
C LYS A 248 16.48 -0.99 -11.25
N TYR A 249 16.50 -1.56 -10.05
CA TYR A 249 15.87 -0.96 -8.85
C TYR A 249 16.26 0.50 -8.57
N ARG A 250 17.49 0.94 -8.95
CA ARG A 250 17.91 2.34 -8.78
C ARG A 250 17.16 3.29 -9.73
N TYR A 251 16.97 2.88 -10.99
CA TYR A 251 16.19 3.62 -11.98
C TYR A 251 14.73 3.73 -11.51
N GLU A 252 14.18 2.61 -11.06
CA GLU A 252 12.81 2.53 -10.57
C GLU A 252 12.57 3.39 -9.34
N PHE A 253 13.53 3.42 -8.42
CA PHE A 253 13.49 4.28 -7.24
C PHE A 253 13.46 5.76 -7.61
N ALA A 254 14.31 6.19 -8.56
CA ALA A 254 14.31 7.57 -9.05
C ALA A 254 12.99 7.93 -9.73
N GLY A 255 12.51 7.10 -10.67
CA GLY A 255 11.24 7.31 -11.37
C GLY A 255 10.03 7.35 -10.42
N LEU A 256 10.01 6.49 -9.41
CA LEU A 256 8.97 6.49 -8.38
C LEU A 256 8.92 7.82 -7.60
N LEU A 257 10.06 8.37 -7.23
CA LEU A 257 10.14 9.66 -6.54
C LEU A 257 9.81 10.83 -7.48
N MET A 258 10.25 10.79 -8.73
CA MET A 258 9.86 11.79 -9.75
C MET A 258 8.34 11.81 -9.97
N HIS A 259 7.68 10.64 -9.97
CA HIS A 259 6.23 10.57 -10.06
C HIS A 259 5.54 11.15 -8.81
N ALA A 260 6.08 10.87 -7.61
CA ALA A 260 5.56 11.48 -6.39
C ALA A 260 5.71 13.02 -6.38
N GLU A 261 6.85 13.52 -6.85
CA GLU A 261 7.12 14.96 -7.04
C GLU A 261 6.18 15.57 -8.09
N HIS A 262 5.93 14.86 -9.19
CA HIS A 262 4.99 15.29 -10.23
C HIS A 262 3.59 15.50 -9.66
N LEU A 263 3.04 14.52 -8.94
CA LEU A 263 1.71 14.64 -8.34
C LEU A 263 1.64 15.83 -7.35
N GLU A 264 2.65 16.01 -6.50
CA GLU A 264 2.68 17.16 -5.59
C GLU A 264 2.79 18.51 -6.34
N ALA A 265 3.58 18.58 -7.41
CA ALA A 265 3.80 19.80 -8.19
C ALA A 265 2.64 20.18 -9.12
N ALA A 266 2.02 19.18 -9.77
CA ALA A 266 0.96 19.36 -10.76
C ALA A 266 -0.44 19.41 -10.13
N GLN A 267 -0.66 18.61 -9.07
CA GLN A 267 -1.99 18.40 -8.48
C GLN A 267 -2.10 18.96 -7.06
N GLY A 268 -0.99 19.43 -6.46
CA GLY A 268 -0.93 20.02 -5.13
C GLY A 268 -0.88 19.01 -3.98
N VAL A 269 -0.95 17.71 -4.29
CA VAL A 269 -0.86 16.63 -3.32
C VAL A 269 -0.14 15.43 -3.94
N GLY A 270 0.87 14.90 -3.24
CA GLY A 270 1.56 13.68 -3.62
C GLY A 270 0.71 12.41 -3.35
N PRO A 271 1.26 11.21 -3.60
CA PRO A 271 0.53 9.98 -3.41
C PRO A 271 0.21 9.72 -1.93
N HIS A 272 -0.98 9.16 -1.67
CA HIS A 272 -1.40 8.73 -0.34
C HIS A 272 -0.60 7.51 0.12
N THR A 273 -0.29 6.59 -0.80
CA THR A 273 0.52 5.40 -0.53
C THR A 273 1.54 5.09 -1.62
N ILE A 274 2.62 4.41 -1.24
CA ILE A 274 3.53 3.72 -2.13
C ILE A 274 3.56 2.24 -1.73
N SER A 275 3.29 1.36 -2.69
CA SER A 275 3.45 -0.08 -2.55
C SER A 275 4.82 -0.51 -3.05
N VAL A 276 5.47 -1.42 -2.31
CA VAL A 276 6.82 -1.92 -2.62
C VAL A 276 6.83 -3.44 -2.84
N PRO A 277 5.99 -4.01 -3.71
CA PRO A 277 6.02 -5.46 -3.96
C PRO A 277 7.34 -5.89 -4.61
N ARG A 278 7.88 -7.04 -4.18
CA ARG A 278 8.91 -7.76 -4.92
C ARG A 278 8.28 -8.84 -5.82
N LEU A 279 8.94 -9.15 -6.92
CA LEU A 279 8.56 -10.26 -7.80
C LEU A 279 8.56 -11.58 -7.01
N CYS A 280 7.51 -12.37 -7.22
CA CYS A 280 7.32 -13.69 -6.61
C CYS A 280 7.13 -14.72 -7.70
N ASN A 281 7.31 -16.00 -7.34
CA ASN A 281 6.82 -17.09 -8.17
C ASN A 281 5.29 -17.03 -8.27
N ALA A 282 4.79 -17.55 -9.38
CA ALA A 282 3.37 -17.77 -9.61
C ALA A 282 3.19 -18.93 -10.58
N ASP A 283 1.95 -19.31 -10.87
CA ASP A 283 1.62 -20.23 -11.97
C ASP A 283 2.30 -19.74 -13.27
N ASP A 284 2.96 -20.63 -13.99
CA ASP A 284 3.77 -20.36 -15.20
C ASP A 284 4.86 -19.25 -15.14
N ILE A 285 5.13 -18.68 -13.96
CA ILE A 285 6.12 -17.62 -13.74
C ILE A 285 7.17 -18.03 -12.69
N GLU A 286 8.41 -18.20 -13.14
CA GLU A 286 9.56 -18.42 -12.27
C GLU A 286 10.32 -17.11 -12.03
N LYS A 287 10.33 -16.60 -10.80
CA LYS A 287 10.94 -15.30 -10.46
C LYS A 287 12.45 -15.26 -10.77
N ASP A 288 13.14 -16.40 -10.67
CA ASP A 288 14.58 -16.51 -10.84
C ASP A 288 15.00 -16.40 -12.32
N THR A 289 14.04 -16.41 -13.25
CA THR A 289 14.27 -16.08 -14.67
C THR A 289 14.52 -14.58 -14.89
N PHE A 290 14.21 -13.74 -13.90
CA PHE A 290 14.44 -12.30 -13.92
C PHE A 290 15.77 -11.98 -13.21
N THR A 291 16.66 -11.25 -13.89
CA THR A 291 18.03 -11.00 -13.41
C THR A 291 18.16 -9.80 -12.46
N ASN A 292 17.07 -9.03 -12.26
CA ASN A 292 17.07 -7.80 -11.47
C ASN A 292 16.50 -7.97 -10.05
N GLY A 293 16.39 -9.21 -9.55
CA GLY A 293 15.96 -9.50 -8.19
C GLY A 293 16.77 -8.74 -7.13
N ILE A 294 16.10 -8.30 -6.06
CA ILE A 294 16.74 -7.60 -4.93
C ILE A 294 16.66 -8.44 -3.65
N ASP A 295 17.75 -8.44 -2.89
CA ASP A 295 17.81 -9.08 -1.58
C ASP A 295 17.12 -8.26 -0.49
N ASP A 296 17.08 -8.80 0.73
CA ASP A 296 16.45 -8.18 1.89
C ASP A 296 17.18 -6.91 2.37
N ASP A 297 18.49 -6.76 2.07
CA ASP A 297 19.28 -5.59 2.46
C ASP A 297 18.94 -4.39 1.56
N ILE A 298 18.94 -4.61 0.25
CA ILE A 298 18.53 -3.61 -0.74
C ILE A 298 17.07 -3.24 -0.52
N PHE A 299 16.18 -4.22 -0.30
CA PHE A 299 14.76 -3.96 -0.05
C PHE A 299 14.56 -3.09 1.20
N ALA A 300 15.22 -3.41 2.31
CA ALA A 300 15.18 -2.61 3.53
C ALA A 300 15.69 -1.18 3.30
N LYS A 301 16.76 -1.03 2.52
CA LYS A 301 17.32 0.28 2.17
C LYS A 301 16.39 1.11 1.29
N ILE A 302 15.73 0.51 0.30
CA ILE A 302 14.71 1.17 -0.53
C ILE A 302 13.58 1.69 0.37
N VAL A 303 13.03 0.85 1.25
CA VAL A 303 11.95 1.25 2.18
C VAL A 303 12.38 2.43 3.05
N ALA A 304 13.59 2.38 3.61
CA ALA A 304 14.11 3.46 4.43
C ALA A 304 14.26 4.76 3.62
N CYS A 305 14.83 4.69 2.43
CA CYS A 305 15.03 5.86 1.57
C CYS A 305 13.69 6.46 1.09
N ILE A 306 12.68 5.65 0.77
CA ILE A 306 11.33 6.16 0.46
C ILE A 306 10.73 6.87 1.67
N ARG A 307 10.80 6.29 2.88
CA ARG A 307 10.30 6.94 4.10
C ARG A 307 10.99 8.27 4.37
N ILE A 308 12.29 8.37 4.10
CA ILE A 308 13.06 9.61 4.23
C ILE A 308 12.62 10.64 3.18
N ALA A 309 12.46 10.23 1.93
CA ALA A 309 12.17 11.12 0.81
C ALA A 309 10.73 11.64 0.79
N VAL A 310 9.74 10.80 1.12
CA VAL A 310 8.31 11.15 1.15
C VAL A 310 7.71 10.83 2.53
N PRO A 311 8.05 11.63 3.57
CA PRO A 311 7.80 11.28 4.97
C PRO A 311 6.32 11.16 5.35
N TYR A 312 5.42 11.79 4.59
CA TYR A 312 3.99 11.80 4.84
C TYR A 312 3.23 10.68 4.11
N THR A 313 3.82 10.09 3.07
CA THR A 313 3.18 9.05 2.25
C THR A 313 3.20 7.71 2.98
N GLY A 314 2.06 7.01 3.00
CA GLY A 314 1.97 5.68 3.57
C GLY A 314 2.78 4.68 2.74
N MET A 315 3.28 3.62 3.36
CA MET A 315 3.91 2.52 2.63
C MET A 315 3.23 1.19 2.93
N ILE A 316 3.06 0.39 1.88
CA ILE A 316 2.37 -0.90 1.91
C ILE A 316 3.36 -2.03 1.64
N VAL A 317 3.38 -3.02 2.53
CA VAL A 317 4.02 -4.33 2.28
C VAL A 317 2.96 -5.43 2.35
N SER A 318 3.02 -6.37 1.41
CA SER A 318 2.05 -7.46 1.28
C SER A 318 2.61 -8.79 1.80
N THR A 319 1.80 -9.85 1.72
CA THR A 319 2.19 -11.23 2.02
C THR A 319 3.09 -11.89 0.97
N ARG A 320 3.56 -11.12 -0.02
CA ARG A 320 4.71 -11.46 -0.89
C ARG A 320 6.00 -11.65 -0.08
N GLU A 321 6.09 -10.99 1.06
CA GLU A 321 7.26 -10.97 1.92
C GLU A 321 7.15 -11.98 3.06
N SER A 322 8.29 -12.60 3.40
CA SER A 322 8.38 -13.47 4.58
C SER A 322 8.20 -12.68 5.88
N GLN A 323 7.84 -13.34 6.98
CA GLN A 323 7.73 -12.71 8.30
C GLN A 323 9.01 -11.94 8.67
N LYS A 324 10.20 -12.51 8.40
CA LYS A 324 11.50 -11.88 8.70
C LYS A 324 11.71 -10.60 7.89
N SER A 325 11.41 -10.65 6.58
CA SER A 325 11.51 -9.46 5.71
C SER A 325 10.53 -8.38 6.17
N ARG A 326 9.27 -8.75 6.42
CA ARG A 326 8.23 -7.84 6.93
C ARG A 326 8.63 -7.19 8.24
N GLU A 327 9.15 -7.94 9.22
CA GLU A 327 9.61 -7.41 10.51
C GLU A 327 10.68 -6.33 10.35
N ARG A 328 11.63 -6.55 9.45
CA ARG A 328 12.69 -5.60 9.16
C ARG A 328 12.12 -4.29 8.62
N VAL A 329 11.27 -4.35 7.61
CA VAL A 329 10.73 -3.13 6.96
C VAL A 329 9.64 -2.43 7.77
N LEU A 330 8.95 -3.13 8.67
CA LEU A 330 8.02 -2.54 9.65
C LEU A 330 8.69 -1.41 10.44
N ASN A 331 9.94 -1.61 10.89
CA ASN A 331 10.67 -0.62 11.65
C ASN A 331 11.14 0.58 10.81
N LEU A 332 11.29 0.40 9.50
CA LEU A 332 11.94 1.37 8.61
C LEU A 332 10.98 2.33 7.93
N GLY A 333 9.70 1.97 7.81
CA GLY A 333 8.73 2.94 7.31
C GLY A 333 7.36 2.40 6.90
N ILE A 334 7.17 1.08 6.87
CA ILE A 334 5.87 0.49 6.52
C ILE A 334 4.78 0.97 7.48
N SER A 335 3.65 1.40 6.92
CA SER A 335 2.51 1.92 7.69
C SER A 335 1.24 1.06 7.52
N GLN A 336 1.16 0.27 6.45
CA GLN A 336 0.04 -0.63 6.21
C GLN A 336 0.55 -1.99 5.77
N VAL A 337 -0.12 -3.06 6.22
CA VAL A 337 0.21 -4.42 5.83
C VAL A 337 -1.05 -5.23 5.54
N SER A 338 -0.94 -6.18 4.62
CA SER A 338 -1.99 -7.18 4.45
C SER A 338 -1.82 -8.32 5.47
N GLY A 339 -2.91 -8.90 5.96
CA GLY A 339 -2.90 -10.04 6.89
C GLY A 339 -3.95 -11.07 6.50
N GLY A 340 -3.69 -12.36 6.73
CA GLY A 340 -4.61 -13.45 6.36
C GLY A 340 -4.99 -13.48 4.88
N SER A 341 -4.12 -12.99 3.99
CA SER A 341 -4.48 -12.69 2.60
C SER A 341 -4.65 -13.95 1.75
N LYS A 342 -5.61 -13.89 0.83
CA LYS A 342 -5.81 -14.85 -0.25
C LYS A 342 -5.59 -14.15 -1.59
N THR A 343 -4.80 -14.78 -2.45
CA THR A 343 -4.41 -14.23 -3.77
C THR A 343 -5.16 -14.86 -4.93
N SER A 344 -6.05 -15.80 -4.64
CA SER A 344 -7.00 -16.44 -5.56
C SER A 344 -8.33 -15.70 -5.63
N VAL A 345 -9.05 -15.87 -6.74
CA VAL A 345 -10.39 -15.31 -6.96
C VAL A 345 -11.41 -16.14 -6.17
N GLY A 346 -12.00 -15.57 -5.12
CA GLY A 346 -12.96 -16.28 -4.27
C GLY A 346 -12.34 -17.13 -3.16
N GLY A 347 -11.09 -16.85 -2.75
CA GLY A 347 -10.34 -17.71 -1.82
C GLY A 347 -10.65 -17.56 -0.33
N TYR A 348 -11.56 -16.67 0.10
CA TYR A 348 -11.82 -16.41 1.52
C TYR A 348 -12.97 -17.22 2.11
N ALA A 349 -14.09 -17.36 1.40
CA ALA A 349 -15.28 -18.05 1.89
C ALA A 349 -15.06 -19.56 1.92
N GLU A 350 -14.47 -20.11 0.86
CA GLU A 350 -14.11 -21.51 0.78
C GLU A 350 -12.67 -21.65 0.26
N PRO A 351 -11.87 -22.58 0.82
CA PRO A 351 -10.58 -22.91 0.25
C PRO A 351 -10.73 -23.39 -1.20
N GLU A 352 -9.95 -22.82 -2.10
CA GLU A 352 -9.91 -23.24 -3.50
C GLU A 352 -9.22 -24.62 -3.62
N PRO A 353 -9.79 -25.59 -4.35
CA PRO A 353 -9.11 -26.83 -4.69
C PRO A 353 -7.84 -26.57 -5.51
N GLU A 354 -6.83 -27.43 -5.38
CA GLU A 354 -5.53 -27.24 -6.04
C GLU A 354 -5.64 -27.25 -7.57
N GLU A 355 -6.53 -28.09 -8.13
CA GLU A 355 -6.84 -28.16 -9.57
C GLU A 355 -7.48 -26.88 -10.12
N ASP A 356 -7.96 -26.01 -9.23
CA ASP A 356 -8.77 -24.83 -9.52
C ASP A 356 -8.00 -23.53 -9.26
N ASN A 357 -6.69 -23.63 -9.03
CA ASN A 357 -5.80 -22.54 -8.64
C ASN A 357 -6.00 -21.31 -9.52
N SER A 358 -6.33 -20.19 -8.88
CA SER A 358 -6.47 -18.89 -9.50
C SER A 358 -5.57 -17.82 -8.85
N ALA A 359 -4.57 -18.23 -8.05
CA ALA A 359 -3.70 -17.32 -7.32
C ALA A 359 -2.82 -16.44 -8.24
N GLN A 360 -2.75 -15.14 -7.96
CA GLN A 360 -1.89 -14.21 -8.71
C GLN A 360 -0.39 -14.37 -8.40
N PHE A 361 -0.07 -14.84 -7.19
CA PHE A 361 1.30 -15.10 -6.74
C PHE A 361 1.31 -16.03 -5.53
N ASP A 362 2.44 -16.68 -5.31
CA ASP A 362 2.67 -17.55 -4.16
C ASP A 362 2.76 -16.73 -2.86
N VAL A 363 1.81 -16.97 -1.95
CA VAL A 363 1.78 -16.31 -0.65
C VAL A 363 2.92 -16.84 0.22
N THR A 364 3.85 -15.96 0.59
CA THR A 364 4.99 -16.30 1.45
C THR A 364 4.61 -16.27 2.93
N ASP A 365 3.77 -15.31 3.34
CA ASP A 365 3.24 -15.24 4.71
C ASP A 365 1.80 -15.72 4.76
N GLN A 366 1.64 -16.99 5.17
CA GLN A 366 0.35 -17.70 5.20
C GLN A 366 -0.37 -17.65 6.56
N ARG A 367 0.18 -16.88 7.51
CA ARG A 367 -0.41 -16.74 8.85
C ARG A 367 -1.82 -16.15 8.76
N SER A 368 -2.71 -16.63 9.62
CA SER A 368 -4.05 -16.08 9.81
C SER A 368 -3.99 -14.62 10.28
N LEU A 369 -5.12 -13.91 10.18
CA LEU A 369 -5.17 -12.53 10.68
C LEU A 369 -4.90 -12.45 12.19
N ASP A 370 -5.41 -13.40 12.98
CA ASP A 370 -5.19 -13.44 14.45
C ASP A 370 -3.70 -13.58 14.79
N GLU A 371 -2.99 -14.48 14.10
CA GLU A 371 -1.54 -14.66 14.27
C GLU A 371 -0.74 -13.41 13.86
N VAL A 372 -1.13 -12.73 12.78
CA VAL A 372 -0.47 -11.49 12.35
C VAL A 372 -0.74 -10.36 13.34
N VAL A 373 -1.98 -10.24 13.84
CA VAL A 373 -2.34 -9.25 14.88
C VAL A 373 -1.55 -9.50 16.16
N LYS A 374 -1.50 -10.75 16.64
CA LYS A 374 -0.69 -11.16 17.79
C LYS A 374 0.78 -10.82 17.61
N TRP A 375 1.38 -11.22 16.49
CA TRP A 375 2.79 -10.96 16.17
C TRP A 375 3.12 -9.46 16.20
N LEU A 376 2.28 -8.62 15.60
CA LEU A 376 2.48 -7.17 15.63
C LEU A 376 2.44 -6.62 17.06
N MET A 377 1.53 -7.09 17.91
CA MET A 377 1.44 -6.65 19.31
C MET A 377 2.63 -7.11 20.15
N GLU A 378 3.14 -8.32 19.93
CA GLU A 378 4.36 -8.83 20.58
C GLU A 378 5.61 -7.99 20.21
N LEU A 379 5.65 -7.48 18.98
CA LEU A 379 6.67 -6.53 18.54
C LEU A 379 6.46 -5.09 19.06
N GLY A 380 5.36 -4.83 19.79
CA GLY A 380 5.03 -3.52 20.34
C GLY A 380 4.33 -2.56 19.36
N TYR A 381 3.84 -3.08 18.23
CA TYR A 381 2.98 -2.33 17.30
C TYR A 381 1.50 -2.42 17.71
N ILE A 382 0.71 -1.44 17.26
CA ILE A 382 -0.74 -1.40 17.42
C ILE A 382 -1.37 -1.70 16.06
N PRO A 383 -1.89 -2.92 15.83
CA PRO A 383 -2.70 -3.21 14.65
C PRO A 383 -3.94 -2.32 14.64
N SER A 384 -4.23 -1.70 13.50
CA SER A 384 -5.34 -0.77 13.36
C SER A 384 -6.20 -1.09 12.16
N PHE A 385 -7.52 -1.06 12.37
CA PHE A 385 -8.52 -1.20 11.33
C PHE A 385 -9.19 0.15 11.01
N CYS A 386 -8.51 1.25 11.35
CA CYS A 386 -9.04 2.60 11.26
C CYS A 386 -9.40 3.01 9.82
N THR A 387 -10.56 3.64 9.69
CA THR A 387 -11.09 4.25 8.45
C THR A 387 -11.57 5.68 8.67
N ALA A 388 -11.23 6.28 9.82
CA ALA A 388 -11.77 7.57 10.24
C ALA A 388 -11.38 8.73 9.31
N CYS A 389 -10.17 8.75 8.73
CA CYS A 389 -9.78 9.83 7.81
C CYS A 389 -10.76 9.97 6.64
N TYR A 390 -11.13 8.85 6.03
CA TYR A 390 -12.05 8.81 4.91
C TYR A 390 -13.44 9.36 5.29
N ARG A 391 -13.97 8.93 6.45
CA ARG A 391 -15.34 9.23 6.87
C ARG A 391 -15.52 10.62 7.46
N GLU A 392 -14.43 11.21 7.97
CA GLU A 392 -14.40 12.60 8.47
C GLU A 392 -13.97 13.61 7.38
N GLY A 393 -13.89 13.19 6.11
CA GLY A 393 -13.52 14.08 4.99
C GLY A 393 -12.08 14.58 5.06
N ARG A 394 -11.17 13.80 5.64
CA ARG A 394 -9.72 14.03 5.72
C ARG A 394 -9.03 13.20 4.63
N THR A 395 -9.21 13.60 3.38
CA THR A 395 -8.57 13.03 2.18
C THR A 395 -7.71 14.09 1.49
N GLY A 396 -6.79 13.71 0.61
CA GLY A 396 -5.97 14.66 -0.16
C GLY A 396 -5.22 15.69 0.70
N ASP A 397 -5.40 16.98 0.37
CA ASP A 397 -4.74 18.14 1.00
C ASP A 397 -5.05 18.28 2.50
N ARG A 398 -6.27 17.93 2.91
CA ARG A 398 -6.70 17.96 4.32
C ARG A 398 -5.96 16.92 5.16
N PHE A 399 -5.80 15.71 4.63
CA PHE A 399 -4.99 14.67 5.26
C PHE A 399 -3.53 15.14 5.39
N MET A 400 -2.97 15.65 4.30
CA MET A 400 -1.59 16.13 4.28
C MET A 400 -1.35 17.27 5.26
N SER A 401 -2.29 18.20 5.40
CA SER A 401 -2.19 19.32 6.36
C SER A 401 -2.12 18.84 7.81
N LEU A 402 -2.90 17.82 8.18
CA LEU A 402 -2.86 17.21 9.51
C LEU A 402 -1.55 16.44 9.75
N CYS A 403 -1.06 15.74 8.72
CA CYS A 403 0.19 14.99 8.79
C CYS A 403 1.39 15.95 8.92
N LYS A 404 1.48 16.96 8.05
CA LYS A 404 2.54 18.00 8.03
C LYS A 404 2.60 18.84 9.31
N SER A 405 1.48 19.01 10.02
CA SER A 405 1.42 19.72 11.31
C SER A 405 1.70 18.83 12.54
N GLY A 406 1.96 17.53 12.34
CA GLY A 406 2.16 16.57 13.44
C GLY A 406 0.90 16.27 14.25
N GLN A 407 -0.25 16.83 13.88
CA GLN A 407 -1.51 16.66 14.61
C GLN A 407 -2.17 15.31 14.33
N ILE A 408 -1.77 14.62 13.26
CA ILE A 408 -2.35 13.34 12.84
C ILE A 408 -2.28 12.27 13.95
N GLN A 409 -1.28 12.32 14.84
CA GLN A 409 -1.18 11.37 15.94
C GLN A 409 -2.29 11.52 16.98
N ASN A 410 -2.80 12.74 17.17
CA ASN A 410 -3.86 13.04 18.14
C ASN A 410 -5.20 12.40 17.78
N CYS A 411 -5.43 12.06 16.50
CA CYS A 411 -6.59 11.30 16.07
C CYS A 411 -6.26 9.84 15.76
N CYS A 412 -5.12 9.57 15.11
CA CYS A 412 -4.82 8.22 14.64
C CYS A 412 -4.45 7.26 15.77
N HIS A 413 -3.80 7.72 16.85
CA HIS A 413 -3.49 6.87 18.02
C HIS A 413 -4.75 6.44 18.76
N PRO A 414 -5.65 7.36 19.17
CA PRO A 414 -6.97 6.99 19.69
C PRO A 414 -7.76 6.02 18.81
N ASN A 415 -7.85 6.32 17.51
CA ASN A 415 -8.60 5.48 16.57
C ASN A 415 -8.00 4.07 16.45
N ALA A 416 -6.67 3.93 16.48
CA ALA A 416 -6.03 2.62 16.45
C ALA A 416 -6.41 1.77 17.66
N LEU A 417 -6.33 2.34 18.88
CA LEU A 417 -6.70 1.65 20.11
C LEU A 417 -8.16 1.17 20.09
N MET A 418 -9.08 2.04 19.68
CA MET A 418 -10.50 1.68 19.61
C MET A 418 -10.75 0.59 18.56
N THR A 419 -10.18 0.71 17.36
CA THR A 419 -10.34 -0.31 16.32
C THR A 419 -9.69 -1.65 16.68
N LEU A 420 -8.59 -1.62 17.45
CA LEU A 420 -7.98 -2.83 17.99
C LEU A 420 -8.90 -3.46 19.03
N LYS A 421 -9.47 -2.69 19.97
CA LYS A 421 -10.42 -3.22 20.95
C LYS A 421 -11.64 -3.86 20.28
N GLU A 422 -12.19 -3.25 19.22
CA GLU A 422 -13.25 -3.86 18.43
C GLU A 422 -12.81 -5.24 17.90
N TYR A 423 -11.62 -5.33 17.32
CA TYR A 423 -11.09 -6.60 16.83
C TYR A 423 -10.95 -7.65 17.93
N LEU A 424 -10.37 -7.27 19.07
CA LEU A 424 -10.12 -8.16 20.20
C LEU A 424 -11.42 -8.70 20.83
N MET A 425 -12.50 -7.92 20.78
CA MET A 425 -13.80 -8.32 21.33
C MET A 425 -14.58 -9.22 20.37
N ASP A 426 -14.45 -8.99 19.07
CA ASP A 426 -15.33 -9.62 18.07
C ASP A 426 -14.70 -10.85 17.39
N TYR A 427 -13.37 -10.91 17.25
CA TYR A 427 -12.72 -11.87 16.36
C TYR A 427 -11.48 -12.57 16.93
N ALA A 428 -10.80 -11.95 17.91
CA ALA A 428 -9.53 -12.46 18.38
C ALA A 428 -9.65 -13.76 19.21
N SER A 429 -8.62 -14.59 19.13
CA SER A 429 -8.47 -15.72 20.04
C SER A 429 -8.24 -15.24 21.49
N PRO A 430 -8.52 -16.08 22.52
CA PRO A 430 -8.32 -15.68 23.91
C PRO A 430 -6.89 -15.23 24.25
N GLU A 431 -5.89 -15.83 23.61
CA GLU A 431 -4.48 -15.46 23.81
C GLU A 431 -4.17 -14.09 23.18
N THR A 432 -4.56 -13.88 21.92
CA THR A 432 -4.42 -12.61 21.22
C THR A 432 -5.15 -11.49 21.96
N LYS A 433 -6.35 -11.78 22.48
CA LYS A 433 -7.12 -10.86 23.31
C LYS A 433 -6.34 -10.41 24.55
N ALA A 434 -5.77 -11.35 25.31
CA ALA A 434 -5.03 -11.03 26.53
C ALA A 434 -3.82 -10.12 26.27
N ILE A 435 -3.06 -10.39 25.20
CA ILE A 435 -1.92 -9.56 24.78
C ILE A 435 -2.40 -8.15 24.37
N GLY A 436 -3.48 -8.09 23.58
CA GLY A 436 -4.02 -6.84 23.09
C GLY A 436 -4.63 -5.96 24.18
N ASP A 437 -5.33 -6.54 25.15
CA ASP A 437 -5.90 -5.79 26.29
C ASP A 437 -4.78 -5.15 27.12
N ALA A 438 -3.70 -5.88 27.41
CA ALA A 438 -2.53 -5.34 28.12
C ALA A 438 -1.82 -4.23 27.32
N LEU A 439 -1.71 -4.40 26.00
CA LEU A 439 -1.14 -3.37 25.12
C LEU A 439 -2.00 -2.10 25.12
N ILE A 440 -3.33 -2.23 25.00
CA ILE A 440 -4.26 -1.09 24.98
C ILE A 440 -4.20 -0.31 26.28
N GLU A 441 -4.17 -0.99 27.44
CA GLU A 441 -4.07 -0.33 28.74
C GLU A 441 -2.82 0.55 28.82
N LYS A 442 -1.66 0.00 28.42
CA LYS A 442 -0.40 0.73 28.36
C LYS A 442 -0.44 1.90 27.37
N GLU A 443 -0.93 1.67 26.16
CA GLU A 443 -0.89 2.65 25.06
C GLU A 443 -1.95 3.75 25.17
N ALA A 444 -3.03 3.52 25.93
CA ALA A 444 -4.01 4.55 26.26
C ALA A 444 -3.37 5.69 27.08
N GLU A 445 -2.39 5.40 27.94
CA GLU A 445 -1.65 6.42 28.68
C GLU A 445 -0.74 7.28 27.80
N ASN A 446 -0.39 6.79 26.61
CA ASN A 446 0.41 7.54 25.64
C ASN A 446 -0.41 8.57 24.85
N VAL A 447 -1.73 8.65 25.04
CA VAL A 447 -2.56 9.71 24.44
C VAL A 447 -2.25 11.05 25.17
N PRO A 448 -1.57 12.03 24.53
CA PRO A 448 -1.02 13.17 25.27
C PRO A 448 -2.08 14.10 25.86
N ASN A 449 -3.21 14.28 25.15
CA ASN A 449 -4.29 15.15 25.60
C ASN A 449 -5.21 14.42 26.60
N GLU A 450 -5.31 14.94 27.83
CA GLU A 450 -6.10 14.32 28.91
C GLU A 450 -7.58 14.15 28.57
N LYS A 451 -8.20 15.14 27.90
CA LYS A 451 -9.60 15.04 27.48
C LYS A 451 -9.78 13.96 26.43
N ALA A 452 -8.90 13.90 25.42
CA ALA A 452 -8.92 12.85 24.42
C ALA A 452 -8.70 11.47 25.06
N ARG A 453 -7.77 11.36 26.03
CA ARG A 453 -7.52 10.14 26.79
C ARG A 453 -8.75 9.67 27.55
N ALA A 454 -9.47 10.58 28.21
CA ALA A 454 -10.71 10.26 28.90
C ALA A 454 -11.78 9.74 27.93
N VAL A 455 -11.93 10.37 26.76
CA VAL A 455 -12.85 9.89 25.71
C VAL A 455 -12.44 8.52 25.19
N VAL A 456 -11.14 8.26 24.96
CA VAL A 456 -10.64 6.93 24.58
C VAL A 456 -11.00 5.89 25.62
N LYS A 457 -10.72 6.15 26.90
CA LYS A 457 -11.04 5.20 27.99
C LYS A 457 -12.53 4.90 28.08
N GLU A 458 -13.37 5.92 27.93
CA GLU A 458 -14.83 5.71 27.92
C GLU A 458 -15.27 4.92 26.69
N ASN A 459 -14.76 5.23 25.49
CA ASN A 459 -15.10 4.48 24.28
C ASN A 459 -14.63 3.02 24.37
N LEU A 460 -13.45 2.75 24.92
CA LEU A 460 -12.96 1.39 25.17
C LEU A 460 -13.90 0.62 26.12
N ARG A 461 -14.38 1.28 27.19
CA ARG A 461 -15.38 0.72 28.11
C ARG A 461 -16.69 0.40 27.38
N LEU A 462 -17.19 1.33 26.56
CA LEU A 462 -18.42 1.17 25.78
C LEU A 462 -18.32 0.06 24.71
N ILE A 463 -17.14 -0.15 24.12
CA ILE A 463 -16.90 -1.27 23.21
C ILE A 463 -17.04 -2.60 23.96
N GLU A 464 -16.45 -2.68 25.16
CA GLU A 464 -16.39 -3.91 25.95
C GLU A 464 -17.71 -4.26 26.65
N GLN A 465 -18.38 -3.27 27.26
CA GLN A 465 -19.54 -3.49 28.13
C GLN A 465 -20.87 -3.29 27.41
N ASP A 466 -20.93 -2.35 26.47
CA ASP A 466 -22.17 -1.89 25.84
C ASP A 466 -22.27 -2.34 24.36
N ASN A 467 -21.30 -3.14 23.88
CA ASN A 467 -21.19 -3.61 22.50
C ASN A 467 -21.29 -2.50 21.44
N ARG A 468 -20.84 -1.27 21.77
CA ARG A 468 -20.82 -0.15 20.82
C ARG A 468 -19.61 -0.27 19.89
N ARG A 469 -19.76 0.14 18.63
CA ARG A 469 -18.73 0.03 17.59
C ARG A 469 -18.62 1.33 16.78
N ASP A 470 -17.54 1.42 16.01
CA ASP A 470 -17.24 2.47 15.03
C ASP A 470 -17.05 3.87 15.63
N PHE A 471 -16.41 3.94 16.80
CA PHE A 471 -15.97 5.22 17.37
C PHE A 471 -14.85 5.84 16.53
N ARG A 472 -14.88 7.18 16.39
CA ARG A 472 -13.95 7.94 15.56
C ARG A 472 -13.58 9.27 16.22
N PHE A 473 -12.32 9.64 16.09
CA PHE A 473 -11.73 10.96 16.37
C PHE A 473 -11.35 11.69 15.08
#